data_AF-A0A814UKH3-F1
#
_entry.id   AF-A0A814UKH3-F1
#
_cell.length_a   1.000
_cell.length_b   1.000
_cell.length_c   1.000
_cell.angle_alpha   90.00
_cell.angle_beta   90.00
_cell.angle_gamma   90.00
#
_symmetry.space_group_name_H-M   'P 1'
#
loop_
_entity.id
_entity.type
_entity.pdbx_description
1 polymer ?
#
loop_
_entity_poly.entity_id
_entity_poly.type
_entity_poly.pdbx_seq_one_letter_code
_entity_poly.pdbx_strand_id
1 'polypeptide(L)'
;MCHTCAPKQMIAITSCHGCALNFCRKHFDEHREKLDHDFDNIINRRDGILHHFQASVYHSLNPLDNDNVQVLLKQIDEWQAKTIEACYRVADNARMKIEKLFKEVKTNDHINKQVNELSKELKEQQDLENFIETDLERWKKQLEELEKDISKFAEMPRNITIEIQMINWENMIKFSYISNSEEIIDNQLALMNTRDDDKTIGTPFLSSNKFSDDKKKHTMFEKETMNTHERQTIVD
;
A
#
# COMPACT_ATOMS: atom_id res chain seq x y z
N MET A 1 18.69 69.36 12.48
CA MET A 1 17.24 69.62 12.65
C MET A 1 16.54 68.29 12.87
N CYS A 2 15.47 68.25 13.67
CA CYS A 2 14.68 67.04 13.87
C CYS A 2 13.92 66.66 12.58
N HIS A 3 13.95 65.39 12.21
CA HIS A 3 13.35 64.87 10.98
C HIS A 3 11.81 64.93 10.97
N THR A 4 11.17 64.71 12.12
CA THR A 4 9.70 64.61 12.25
C THR A 4 9.01 65.94 12.57
N CYS A 5 9.76 66.94 13.04
CA CYS A 5 9.16 68.23 13.38
C CYS A 5 8.74 68.99 12.10
N ALA A 6 7.61 69.69 12.16
CA ALA A 6 7.29 70.73 11.17
C ALA A 6 8.47 71.71 11.00
N PRO A 7 8.70 72.24 9.79
CA PRO A 7 9.98 72.86 9.46
C PRO A 7 10.27 74.06 10.38
N LYS A 8 11.38 73.95 11.13
CA LYS A 8 12.10 74.99 11.89
C LYS A 8 11.82 75.17 13.40
N GLN A 9 11.23 74.23 14.12
CA GLN A 9 10.92 74.48 15.55
C GLN A 9 11.81 73.80 16.61
N MET A 10 12.58 72.74 16.30
CA MET A 10 13.44 72.11 17.33
C MET A 10 14.81 71.65 16.82
N ILE A 11 15.83 71.93 17.65
CA ILE A 11 17.20 71.44 17.49
C ILE A 11 17.19 69.91 17.70
N ALA A 12 17.87 69.18 16.82
CA ALA A 12 18.08 67.76 17.02
C ALA A 12 19.15 67.56 18.09
N ILE A 13 18.88 66.67 19.04
CA ILE A 13 19.76 66.41 20.20
C ILE A 13 20.38 65.02 20.09
N THR A 14 19.78 64.12 19.31
CA THR A 14 20.22 62.73 19.15
C THR A 14 20.01 62.27 17.71
N SER A 15 20.83 61.30 17.28
CA SER A 15 20.74 60.67 15.96
C SER A 15 20.56 59.16 16.12
N CYS A 16 19.71 58.57 15.29
CA CYS A 16 19.59 57.12 15.17
C CYS A 16 20.53 56.64 14.07
N HIS A 17 21.52 55.81 14.42
CA HIS A 17 22.47 55.28 13.45
C HIS A 17 21.79 54.35 12.43
N GLY A 18 20.83 53.52 12.87
CA GLY A 18 20.14 52.56 12.01
C GLY A 18 19.29 53.21 10.92
N CYS A 19 18.68 54.37 11.22
CA CYS A 19 17.86 55.11 10.24
C CYS A 19 18.62 56.27 9.58
N ALA A 20 19.81 56.63 10.06
CA ALA A 20 20.56 57.83 9.67
C ALA A 20 19.75 59.15 9.81
N LEU A 21 18.81 59.19 10.76
CA LEU A 21 17.92 60.33 11.00
C LEU A 21 18.25 61.03 12.33
N ASN A 22 18.04 62.34 12.36
CA ASN A 22 18.26 63.19 13.53
C ASN A 22 16.92 63.53 14.18
N PHE A 23 16.83 63.47 15.51
CA PHE A 23 15.59 63.66 16.25
C PHE A 23 15.77 64.63 17.43
N CYS A 24 14.70 65.34 17.79
CA CYS A 24 14.60 65.92 19.13
C CYS A 24 14.23 64.81 20.13
N ARG A 25 14.29 65.09 21.43
CA ARG A 25 14.07 64.06 22.46
C ARG A 25 12.74 63.33 22.30
N LYS A 26 11.63 64.08 22.15
CA LYS A 26 10.29 63.53 21.99
C LYS A 26 10.17 62.56 20.80
N HIS A 27 10.57 63.00 19.61
CA HIS A 27 10.47 62.18 18.41
C HIS A 27 11.47 61.00 18.39
N PHE A 28 12.54 61.07 19.19
CA PHE A 28 13.43 59.93 19.39
C PHE A 28 12.77 58.87 20.26
N ASP A 29 12.09 59.27 21.34
CA ASP A 29 11.35 58.36 22.20
C ASP A 29 10.19 57.69 21.42
N GLU A 30 9.43 58.46 20.62
CA GLU A 30 8.39 57.91 19.72
C GLU A 30 8.97 56.94 18.66
N HIS A 31 10.13 57.28 18.07
CA HIS A 31 10.82 56.39 17.15
C HIS A 31 11.23 55.08 17.84
N ARG A 32 11.68 55.15 19.09
CA ARG A 32 12.06 53.98 19.88
C ARG A 32 10.87 53.10 20.21
N GLU A 33 9.75 53.68 20.62
CA GLU A 33 8.49 52.95 20.85
C GLU A 33 8.02 52.22 19.59
N LYS A 34 8.13 52.86 18.41
CA LYS A 34 7.81 52.20 17.14
C LYS A 34 8.71 50.99 16.86
N LEU A 35 10.02 51.10 17.12
CA LEU A 35 10.95 49.97 16.94
C LEU A 35 10.65 48.82 17.90
N ASP A 36 10.29 49.11 19.15
CA ASP A 36 9.93 48.08 20.13
C ASP A 36 8.64 47.35 19.67
N HIS A 37 7.63 48.08 19.18
CA HIS A 37 6.43 47.48 18.58
C HIS A 37 6.73 46.63 17.34
N ASP A 38 7.60 47.09 16.44
CA ASP A 38 8.01 46.32 15.26
C ASP A 38 8.74 45.03 15.67
N PHE A 39 9.54 45.07 16.73
CA PHE A 39 10.22 43.90 17.28
C PHE A 39 9.24 42.89 17.89
N ASP A 40 8.25 43.35 18.65
CA ASP A 40 7.19 42.48 19.17
C ASP A 40 6.41 41.79 18.04
N ASN A 41 6.15 42.48 16.93
CA ASN A 41 5.52 41.88 15.75
C ASN A 41 6.39 40.78 15.12
N ILE A 42 7.71 40.97 15.09
CA ILE A 42 8.66 39.94 14.62
C ILE A 42 8.61 38.71 15.53
N ILE A 43 8.60 38.92 16.86
CA ILE A 43 8.49 37.81 17.84
C ILE A 43 7.18 37.07 17.65
N ASN A 44 6.06 37.78 17.58
CA ASN A 44 4.73 37.18 17.39
C ASN A 44 4.66 36.38 16.08
N ARG A 45 5.25 36.88 14.99
CA ARG A 45 5.32 36.16 13.72
C ARG A 45 6.18 34.90 13.82
N ARG A 46 7.33 34.96 14.50
CA ARG A 46 8.18 33.79 14.77
C ARG A 46 7.38 32.73 15.54
N ASP A 47 6.66 33.13 16.58
CA ASP A 47 5.90 32.21 17.41
C ASP A 47 4.73 31.58 16.64
N GLY A 48 4.07 32.35 15.77
CA GLY A 48 3.08 31.82 14.83
C GLY A 48 3.66 30.78 13.87
N ILE A 49 4.85 31.03 13.31
CA ILE A 49 5.55 30.07 12.44
C ILE A 49 5.90 28.79 13.22
N LEU A 50 6.45 28.93 14.43
CA LEU A 50 6.79 27.77 15.27
C LEU A 50 5.56 26.93 15.61
N HIS A 51 4.46 27.59 15.99
CA HIS A 51 3.21 26.90 16.28
C HIS A 51 2.65 26.18 15.06
N HIS A 52 2.64 26.82 13.88
CA HIS A 52 2.19 26.19 12.64
C HIS A 52 3.07 25.00 12.25
N PHE A 53 4.39 25.16 12.33
CA PHE A 53 5.33 24.08 12.04
C PHE A 53 5.10 22.89 12.98
N GLN A 54 5.02 23.14 14.28
CA GLN A 54 4.73 22.09 15.27
C GLN A 54 3.40 21.41 14.98
N ALA A 55 2.31 22.15 14.75
CA ALA A 55 1.02 21.56 14.41
C ALA A 55 1.07 20.69 13.15
N SER A 56 1.77 21.14 12.11
CA SER A 56 1.94 20.39 10.85
C SER A 56 2.77 19.12 11.02
N VAL A 57 3.77 19.14 11.90
CA VAL A 57 4.63 17.99 12.20
C VAL A 57 3.91 17.01 13.14
N TYR A 58 3.18 17.50 14.15
CA TYR A 58 2.44 16.65 15.09
C TYR A 58 1.35 15.82 14.39
N HIS A 59 0.69 16.35 13.36
CA HIS A 59 -0.23 15.58 12.52
C HIS A 59 0.46 14.52 11.64
N SER A 60 1.79 14.58 11.46
CA SER A 60 2.55 13.65 10.61
C SER A 60 3.43 12.66 11.39
N LEU A 61 3.38 12.66 12.73
CA LEU A 61 4.27 11.82 13.56
C LEU A 61 4.03 10.32 13.45
N ASN A 62 2.87 9.89 12.93
CA ASN A 62 2.65 8.52 12.49
C ASN A 62 2.11 8.52 11.05
N PRO A 63 2.98 8.50 10.03
CA PRO A 63 2.57 8.41 8.63
C PRO A 63 1.73 7.16 8.33
N LEU A 64 1.86 6.14 9.19
CA LEU A 64 1.11 4.89 9.13
C LEU A 64 -0.33 5.03 9.65
N ASP A 65 -0.66 6.04 10.46
CA ASP A 65 -2.04 6.26 10.92
C ASP A 65 -2.91 7.00 9.87
N ASN A 66 -2.34 7.29 8.70
CA ASN A 66 -3.08 7.83 7.58
C ASN A 66 -3.94 6.73 6.94
N ASP A 67 -5.26 6.92 6.91
CA ASP A 67 -6.22 5.99 6.32
C ASP A 67 -5.86 5.58 4.89
N ASN A 68 -5.34 6.50 4.06
CA ASN A 68 -4.93 6.17 2.70
C ASN A 68 -3.70 5.27 2.69
N VAL A 69 -2.73 5.48 3.59
CA VAL A 69 -1.56 4.61 3.71
C VAL A 69 -1.98 3.20 4.11
N GLN A 70 -2.91 3.07 5.08
CA GLN A 70 -3.45 1.77 5.48
C GLN A 70 -4.17 1.05 4.33
N VAL A 71 -4.97 1.77 3.53
CA VAL A 71 -5.64 1.21 2.35
C VAL A 71 -4.61 0.74 1.31
N LEU A 72 -3.57 1.52 1.04
CA LEU A 72 -2.53 1.16 0.09
C LEU A 72 -1.72 -0.07 0.54
N LEU A 73 -1.37 -0.14 1.83
CA LEU A 73 -0.69 -1.31 2.40
C LEU A 73 -1.55 -2.58 2.26
N LYS A 74 -2.84 -2.49 2.57
CA LYS A 74 -3.77 -3.61 2.38
C LYS A 74 -3.85 -4.07 0.91
N GLN A 75 -3.84 -3.14 -0.04
CA GLN A 75 -3.84 -3.49 -1.46
C GLN A 75 -2.55 -4.23 -1.87
N ILE A 76 -1.40 -3.84 -1.32
CA ILE A 76 -0.13 -4.54 -1.54
C ILE A 76 -0.20 -5.95 -0.96
N ASP A 77 -0.72 -6.11 0.26
CA ASP A 77 -0.88 -7.42 0.91
C ASP A 77 -1.82 -8.35 0.12
N GLU A 78 -2.95 -7.82 -0.34
CA GLU A 78 -3.90 -8.57 -1.16
C GLU A 78 -3.28 -8.99 -2.50
N TRP A 79 -2.54 -8.09 -3.14
CA TRP A 79 -1.83 -8.40 -4.38
C TRP A 79 -0.77 -9.48 -4.15
N GLN A 80 0.02 -9.38 -3.08
CA GLN A 80 1.03 -10.37 -2.71
C GLN A 80 0.40 -11.75 -2.50
N ALA A 81 -0.66 -11.84 -1.70
CA ALA A 81 -1.35 -13.09 -1.43
C ALA A 81 -1.87 -13.77 -2.71
N LYS A 82 -2.56 -13.00 -3.56
CA LYS A 82 -3.10 -13.49 -4.85
C LYS A 82 -1.99 -13.95 -5.80
N THR A 83 -0.85 -13.25 -5.80
CA THR A 83 0.28 -13.56 -6.68
C THR A 83 0.95 -14.86 -6.27
N ILE A 84 1.18 -15.06 -4.97
CA ILE A 84 1.73 -16.31 -4.42
C ILE A 84 0.81 -17.50 -4.74
N GLU A 85 -0.50 -17.34 -4.53
CA GLU A 85 -1.48 -18.37 -4.85
C GLU A 85 -1.47 -18.73 -6.34
N ALA A 86 -1.39 -17.73 -7.23
CA ALA A 86 -1.31 -17.96 -8.66
C ALA A 86 -0.05 -18.75 -9.05
N CYS A 87 1.11 -18.44 -8.44
CA CYS A 87 2.34 -19.19 -8.65
C CYS A 87 2.20 -20.65 -8.22
N TYR A 88 1.61 -20.92 -7.05
CA TYR A 88 1.35 -22.29 -6.60
C TYR A 88 0.44 -23.04 -7.56
N ARG A 89 -0.68 -22.43 -7.98
CA ARG A 89 -1.62 -23.04 -8.91
C ARG A 89 -0.97 -23.42 -10.25
N VAL A 90 -0.12 -22.55 -10.79
CA VAL A 90 0.62 -22.84 -12.03
C VAL A 90 1.61 -23.99 -11.83
N ALA A 91 2.35 -23.98 -10.73
CA ALA A 91 3.30 -25.04 -10.40
C ALA A 91 2.61 -26.39 -10.21
N ASP A 92 1.48 -26.43 -9.49
CA ASP A 92 0.72 -27.66 -9.27
C ASP A 92 0.10 -28.19 -10.55
N ASN A 93 -0.41 -27.32 -11.42
CA ASN A 93 -0.87 -27.73 -12.74
C ASN A 93 0.25 -28.38 -13.56
N ALA A 94 1.46 -27.81 -13.54
CA ALA A 94 2.62 -28.37 -14.22
C ALA A 94 3.00 -29.75 -13.64
N ARG A 95 3.03 -29.89 -12.29
CA ARG A 95 3.26 -31.19 -11.63
C ARG A 95 2.23 -32.22 -12.02
N MET A 96 0.94 -31.87 -12.02
CA MET A 96 -0.14 -32.78 -12.42
C MET A 96 -0.01 -33.24 -13.87
N LYS A 97 0.40 -32.35 -14.79
CA LYS A 97 0.66 -32.71 -16.19
C LYS A 97 1.79 -33.74 -16.30
N ILE A 98 2.88 -33.52 -15.57
CA ILE A 98 4.01 -34.48 -15.51
C ILE A 98 3.54 -35.81 -14.95
N GLU A 99 2.85 -35.80 -13.80
CA GLU A 99 2.31 -37.03 -13.21
C GLU A 99 1.38 -37.78 -14.14
N LYS A 100 0.54 -37.08 -14.92
CA LYS A 100 -0.35 -37.71 -15.89
C LYS A 100 0.45 -38.45 -16.97
N LEU A 101 1.48 -37.80 -17.52
CA LEU A 101 2.39 -38.41 -18.50
C LEU A 101 3.05 -39.67 -17.92
N PHE A 102 3.43 -39.67 -16.64
CA PHE A 102 4.06 -40.84 -16.01
C PHE A 102 3.08 -41.87 -15.43
N LYS A 103 1.82 -41.52 -15.15
CA LYS A 103 0.78 -42.50 -14.77
C LYS A 103 0.46 -43.45 -15.91
N GLU A 104 0.59 -43.00 -17.16
CA GLU A 104 0.52 -43.86 -18.34
C GLU A 104 1.62 -44.94 -18.33
N VAL A 105 2.74 -44.73 -17.62
CA VAL A 105 3.79 -45.76 -17.43
C VAL A 105 3.33 -46.91 -16.53
N LYS A 106 2.38 -46.72 -15.60
CA LYS A 106 1.82 -47.84 -14.80
C LYS A 106 1.07 -48.87 -15.64
N THR A 107 0.67 -48.50 -16.86
CA THR A 107 0.12 -49.42 -17.86
C THR A 107 1.16 -50.47 -18.30
N ASN A 108 2.46 -50.21 -18.11
CA ASN A 108 3.54 -51.17 -18.35
C ASN A 108 3.39 -52.45 -17.50
N ASP A 109 3.01 -52.31 -16.23
CA ASP A 109 2.80 -53.47 -15.35
C ASP A 109 1.62 -54.33 -15.84
N HIS A 110 0.58 -53.69 -16.39
CA HIS A 110 -0.56 -54.39 -16.97
C HIS A 110 -0.17 -55.19 -18.21
N ILE A 111 0.59 -54.58 -19.12
CA ILE A 111 1.06 -55.23 -20.35
C ILE A 111 2.03 -56.37 -20.03
N ASN A 112 2.99 -56.15 -19.12
CA ASN A 112 3.88 -57.22 -18.67
C ASN A 112 3.10 -58.39 -18.08
N LYS A 113 2.04 -58.11 -17.31
CA LYS A 113 1.17 -59.16 -16.78
C LYS A 113 0.44 -59.92 -17.89
N GLN A 114 -0.16 -59.22 -18.85
CA GLN A 114 -0.85 -59.85 -19.98
C GLN A 114 0.09 -60.69 -20.85
N VAL A 115 1.29 -60.20 -21.14
CA VAL A 115 2.32 -60.94 -21.89
C VAL A 115 2.75 -62.20 -21.14
N ASN A 116 2.97 -62.10 -19.82
CA ASN A 116 3.35 -63.25 -18.99
C ASN A 116 2.23 -64.30 -18.89
N GLU A 117 0.98 -63.85 -18.74
CA GLU A 117 -0.20 -64.73 -18.70
C GLU A 117 -0.39 -65.47 -20.02
N LEU A 118 -0.34 -64.75 -21.15
CA LEU A 118 -0.42 -65.35 -22.48
C LEU A 118 0.73 -66.31 -22.75
N SER A 119 1.96 -65.94 -22.35
CA SER A 119 3.14 -66.82 -22.50
C SER A 119 2.99 -68.12 -21.72
N LYS A 120 2.40 -68.04 -20.51
CA LYS A 120 2.12 -69.20 -19.68
C LYS A 120 1.05 -70.09 -20.30
N GLU A 121 -0.06 -69.50 -20.75
CA GLU A 121 -1.15 -70.22 -21.42
C GLU A 121 -0.67 -70.95 -22.68
N LEU A 122 0.08 -70.26 -23.54
CA LEU A 122 0.65 -70.83 -24.76
C LEU A 122 1.57 -72.01 -24.45
N LYS A 123 2.42 -71.88 -23.42
CA LYS A 123 3.34 -72.95 -23.01
C LYS A 123 2.59 -74.15 -22.45
N GLU A 124 1.57 -73.93 -21.60
CA GLU A 124 0.75 -75.00 -21.04
C GLU A 124 0.00 -75.76 -22.14
N GLN A 125 -0.62 -75.08 -23.11
CA GLN A 125 -1.31 -75.77 -24.20
C GLN A 125 -0.35 -76.45 -25.19
N GLN A 126 0.85 -75.91 -25.37
CA GLN A 126 1.90 -76.56 -26.16
C GLN A 126 2.37 -77.85 -25.49
N ASP A 127 2.65 -77.83 -24.18
CA ASP A 127 3.10 -79.00 -23.42
C ASP A 127 2.01 -80.10 -23.36
N LEU A 128 0.74 -79.69 -23.39
CA LEU A 128 -0.41 -80.60 -23.41
C LEU A 128 -0.85 -81.02 -24.82
N GLU A 129 -0.25 -80.47 -25.88
CA GLU A 129 -0.67 -80.60 -27.28
C GLU A 129 -2.18 -80.37 -27.49
N ASN A 130 -2.77 -79.49 -26.69
CA ASN A 130 -4.22 -79.34 -26.56
C ASN A 130 -4.67 -77.97 -27.09
N PHE A 131 -4.65 -77.80 -28.40
CA PHE A 131 -5.13 -76.57 -29.03
C PHE A 131 -5.93 -76.88 -30.29
N ILE A 132 -6.97 -76.08 -30.53
CA ILE A 132 -7.78 -76.13 -31.74
C ILE A 132 -7.68 -74.81 -32.52
N GLU A 133 -8.18 -74.79 -33.75
CA GLU A 133 -8.09 -73.64 -34.65
C GLU A 133 -8.63 -72.35 -34.02
N THR A 134 -9.70 -72.44 -33.23
CA THR A 134 -10.29 -71.29 -32.53
C THR A 134 -9.38 -70.74 -31.43
N ASP A 135 -8.57 -71.58 -30.77
CA ASP A 135 -7.59 -71.11 -29.78
C ASP A 135 -6.44 -70.38 -30.49
N LEU A 136 -5.96 -70.91 -31.61
CA LEU A 136 -4.93 -70.26 -32.42
C LEU A 136 -5.39 -68.89 -32.93
N GLU A 137 -6.64 -68.78 -33.35
CA GLU A 137 -7.21 -67.51 -33.81
C GLU A 137 -7.42 -66.51 -32.66
N ARG A 138 -7.82 -67.00 -31.47
CA ARG A 138 -7.88 -66.20 -30.23
C ARG A 138 -6.52 -65.63 -29.88
N TRP A 139 -5.47 -66.46 -29.81
CA TRP A 139 -4.14 -66.02 -29.41
C TRP A 139 -3.50 -65.08 -30.44
N LYS A 140 -3.71 -65.31 -31.74
CA LYS A 140 -3.28 -64.36 -32.79
C LYS A 140 -3.87 -62.98 -32.55
N LYS A 141 -5.18 -62.90 -32.27
CA LYS A 141 -5.84 -61.64 -31.99
C LYS A 141 -5.30 -60.96 -30.72
N GLN A 142 -5.06 -61.73 -29.66
CA GLN A 142 -4.47 -61.20 -28.42
C GLN A 142 -3.04 -60.67 -28.65
N LEU A 143 -2.23 -61.35 -29.47
CA LEU A 143 -0.91 -60.87 -29.85
C LEU A 143 -0.98 -59.58 -30.66
N GLU A 144 -1.89 -59.49 -31.64
CA GLU A 144 -2.10 -58.26 -32.41
C GLU A 144 -2.54 -57.06 -31.53
N GLU A 145 -3.38 -57.31 -30.52
CA GLU A 145 -3.80 -56.30 -29.55
C GLU A 145 -2.61 -55.86 -28.68
N LEU A 146 -1.81 -56.80 -28.17
CA LEU A 146 -0.60 -56.51 -27.39
C LEU A 146 0.46 -55.75 -28.21
N GLU A 147 0.67 -56.10 -29.47
CA GLU A 147 1.59 -55.39 -30.37
C GLU A 147 1.17 -53.93 -30.59
N LYS A 148 -0.13 -53.68 -30.78
CA LYS A 148 -0.68 -52.32 -30.90
C LYS A 148 -0.47 -51.54 -29.61
N ASP A 149 -0.70 -52.16 -28.46
CA ASP A 149 -0.54 -51.50 -27.18
C ASP A 149 0.94 -51.19 -26.89
N ILE A 150 1.86 -52.13 -27.12
CA ILE A 150 3.31 -51.90 -27.00
C ILE A 150 3.80 -50.78 -27.93
N SER A 151 3.29 -50.74 -29.17
CA SER A 151 3.66 -49.71 -30.15
C SER A 151 3.30 -48.30 -29.68
N LYS A 152 2.15 -48.13 -29.00
CA LYS A 152 1.76 -46.85 -28.41
C LYS A 152 2.75 -46.37 -27.34
N PHE A 153 3.43 -47.26 -26.61
CA PHE A 153 4.48 -46.88 -25.65
C PHE A 153 5.77 -46.45 -26.34
N ALA A 154 6.10 -47.05 -27.50
CA ALA A 154 7.30 -46.68 -28.23
C ALA A 154 7.26 -45.21 -28.69
N GLU A 155 6.05 -44.70 -28.95
CA GLU A 155 5.75 -43.32 -29.35
C GLU A 155 5.70 -42.32 -28.17
N MET A 156 5.76 -42.79 -26.93
CA MET A 156 5.65 -41.93 -25.75
C MET A 156 6.90 -41.04 -25.59
N PRO A 157 6.75 -39.74 -25.29
CA PRO A 157 7.88 -38.83 -25.15
C PRO A 157 8.76 -39.23 -23.94
N ARG A 158 9.98 -39.68 -24.22
CA ARG A 158 10.96 -40.11 -23.19
C ARG A 158 11.70 -38.94 -22.56
N ASN A 159 11.75 -37.80 -23.26
CA ASN A 159 12.45 -36.59 -22.82
C ASN A 159 11.45 -35.44 -22.77
N ILE A 160 11.06 -35.04 -21.55
CA ILE A 160 10.22 -33.86 -21.33
C ILE A 160 11.15 -32.74 -20.86
N THR A 161 11.11 -31.60 -21.56
CA THR A 161 11.80 -30.37 -21.13
C THR A 161 10.75 -29.40 -20.62
N ILE A 162 11.04 -28.73 -19.51
CA ILE A 162 10.18 -27.71 -18.93
C ILE A 162 10.87 -26.37 -19.12
N GLU A 163 10.17 -25.43 -19.75
CA GLU A 163 10.58 -24.04 -19.83
C GLU A 163 9.77 -23.23 -18.81
N ILE A 164 10.47 -22.58 -17.88
CA ILE A 164 9.86 -21.69 -16.88
C ILE A 164 10.20 -20.26 -17.27
N GLN A 165 9.20 -19.49 -17.66
CA GLN A 165 9.38 -18.07 -17.94
C GLN A 165 9.59 -17.30 -16.64
N MET A 166 10.62 -16.45 -16.61
CA MET A 166 10.87 -15.57 -15.47
C MET A 166 9.99 -14.32 -15.55
N ILE A 167 9.33 -14.01 -14.43
CA ILE A 167 8.54 -12.79 -14.28
C ILE A 167 9.47 -11.68 -13.79
N ASN A 168 9.43 -10.51 -14.42
CA ASN A 168 10.13 -9.32 -13.94
C ASN A 168 9.31 -8.66 -12.82
N TRP A 169 9.72 -8.90 -11.58
CA TRP A 169 9.02 -8.42 -10.38
C TRP A 169 9.25 -6.93 -10.07
N GLU A 170 10.35 -6.35 -10.56
CA GLU A 170 10.82 -5.02 -10.12
C GLU A 170 9.88 -3.87 -10.50
N ASN A 171 9.03 -4.06 -11.50
CA ASN A 171 8.17 -3.01 -12.06
C ASN A 171 6.67 -3.29 -11.89
N MET A 172 6.31 -4.24 -11.02
CA MET A 172 4.91 -4.66 -10.84
C MET A 172 4.08 -3.66 -10.03
N ILE A 173 4.70 -2.94 -9.10
CA ILE A 173 4.06 -1.90 -8.30
C ILE A 173 4.72 -0.56 -8.62
N LYS A 174 3.91 0.44 -8.97
CA LYS A 174 4.36 1.79 -9.27
C LYS A 174 3.70 2.78 -8.32
N PHE A 175 4.49 3.68 -7.76
CA PHE A 175 4.01 4.78 -6.94
C PHE A 175 4.01 6.07 -7.77
N SER A 176 2.93 6.83 -7.69
CA SER A 176 2.85 8.19 -8.20
C SER A 176 2.47 9.14 -7.07
N TYR A 177 3.05 10.33 -7.06
CA TYR A 177 2.79 11.35 -6.05
C TYR A 177 2.28 12.61 -6.73
N ILE A 178 1.20 13.18 -6.20
CA ILE A 178 0.71 14.50 -6.61
C ILE A 178 1.28 15.49 -5.59
N SER A 179 2.22 16.33 -6.03
CA SER A 179 2.73 17.42 -5.20
C SER A 179 1.85 18.65 -5.43
N ASN A 180 0.91 18.94 -4.53
CA ASN A 180 0.16 20.20 -4.54
C ASN A 180 1.06 21.32 -4.00
N SER A 181 2.02 21.80 -4.80
CA SER A 181 2.87 22.94 -4.43
C SER A 181 2.24 24.30 -4.76
N GLU A 182 1.07 24.35 -5.40
CA GLU A 182 0.47 25.60 -5.91
C GLU A 182 -0.70 26.14 -5.07
N GLU A 183 -1.43 25.34 -4.29
CA GLU A 183 -2.61 25.81 -3.53
C GLU A 183 -2.31 26.51 -2.20
N ILE A 184 -1.09 26.41 -1.67
CA ILE A 184 -0.74 26.97 -0.34
C ILE A 184 -0.44 28.48 -0.42
N ILE A 185 -0.05 28.99 -1.60
CA ILE A 185 0.40 30.38 -1.75
C ILE A 185 -0.79 31.35 -1.82
N ASP A 186 -1.90 30.95 -2.45
CA ASP A 186 -3.04 31.85 -2.64
C ASP A 186 -3.86 32.08 -1.37
N ASN A 187 -3.99 31.06 -0.50
CA ASN A 187 -4.70 31.21 0.78
C ASN A 187 -3.91 32.01 1.83
N GLN A 188 -2.57 32.05 1.75
CA GLN A 188 -1.75 32.86 2.67
C GLN A 188 -1.70 34.34 2.29
N LEU A 189 -1.81 34.69 1.01
CA LEU A 189 -1.91 36.08 0.54
C LEU A 189 -3.27 36.71 0.84
N ALA A 190 -4.37 35.95 0.85
CA ALA A 190 -5.71 36.45 1.17
C ALA A 190 -5.88 36.86 2.65
N LEU A 191 -5.20 36.17 3.58
CA LEU A 191 -5.25 36.49 5.01
C LEU A 191 -4.34 37.67 5.41
N MET A 192 -3.37 38.03 4.58
CA MET A 192 -2.50 39.20 4.83
C MET A 192 -3.05 40.52 4.30
N ASN A 193 -4.01 40.49 3.36
CA ASN A 193 -4.53 41.69 2.69
C ASN A 193 -5.88 42.22 3.21
N THR A 194 -6.42 41.69 4.32
CA THR A 194 -7.75 42.09 4.85
C THR A 194 -7.70 42.87 6.17
N ARG A 195 -6.55 43.46 6.55
CA ARG A 195 -6.40 44.19 7.83
C ARG A 195 -5.98 45.65 7.76
N ASP A 196 -6.00 46.26 6.58
CA ASP A 196 -5.80 47.70 6.41
C ASP A 196 -6.99 48.30 5.67
N ASP A 197 -8.13 48.44 6.34
CA ASP A 197 -9.15 49.45 6.06
C ASP A 197 -10.26 49.36 7.13
N ASP A 198 -10.05 49.95 8.31
CA ASP A 198 -11.15 50.70 8.95
C ASP A 198 -10.66 51.62 10.08
N LYS A 199 -10.69 52.92 9.81
CA LYS A 199 -10.85 53.97 10.83
C LYS A 199 -11.91 54.94 10.32
N THR A 200 -13.15 54.82 10.82
CA THR A 200 -13.87 55.97 11.42
C THR A 200 -15.16 55.55 12.16
N ILE A 201 -15.09 55.65 13.50
CA ILE A 201 -16.04 56.27 14.45
C ILE A 201 -17.56 56.09 14.22
N GLY A 202 -18.23 55.48 15.21
CA GLY A 202 -19.65 55.77 15.50
C GLY A 202 -20.39 54.70 16.30
N THR A 203 -20.30 54.72 17.64
CA THR A 203 -21.40 54.23 18.51
C THR A 203 -22.59 55.21 18.43
N PRO A 204 -23.87 54.85 18.70
CA PRO A 204 -24.30 53.87 19.72
C PRO A 204 -25.58 53.04 19.45
N PHE A 205 -25.87 52.14 20.42
CA PHE A 205 -27.19 51.84 21.01
C PHE A 205 -27.82 50.44 20.79
N LEU A 206 -28.04 49.79 21.95
CA LEU A 206 -28.95 48.71 22.38
C LEU A 206 -29.69 47.83 21.34
N SER A 207 -29.56 46.51 21.51
CA SER A 207 -30.69 45.64 21.93
C SER A 207 -30.26 44.18 22.13
N SER A 208 -30.45 43.70 23.36
CA SER A 208 -31.04 42.43 23.77
C SER A 208 -31.20 41.29 22.73
N ASN A 209 -30.61 40.12 23.03
CA ASN A 209 -31.29 38.81 23.03
C ASN A 209 -30.37 37.77 23.69
N LYS A 210 -30.72 37.34 24.91
CA LYS A 210 -31.40 36.07 25.22
C LYS A 210 -30.50 34.84 25.12
N PHE A 211 -29.88 34.59 26.26
CA PHE A 211 -29.65 33.27 26.86
C PHE A 211 -30.78 32.28 26.51
N SER A 212 -30.41 31.14 25.93
CA SER A 212 -31.11 29.89 26.13
C SER A 212 -30.07 28.78 26.24
N ASP A 213 -29.95 28.27 27.46
CA ASP A 213 -29.47 26.93 27.75
C ASP A 213 -30.20 25.91 26.86
N ASP A 214 -29.47 24.92 26.34
CA ASP A 214 -29.99 23.56 26.37
C ASP A 214 -28.87 22.52 26.37
N LYS A 215 -28.76 21.86 27.53
CA LYS A 215 -28.07 20.60 27.76
C LYS A 215 -28.85 19.46 27.11
N LYS A 216 -28.18 18.57 26.39
CA LYS A 216 -28.47 17.12 26.33
C LYS A 216 -27.21 16.41 25.79
N LYS A 217 -26.38 15.87 26.70
CA LYS A 217 -26.32 14.45 27.06
C LYS A 217 -26.09 13.51 25.87
N HIS A 218 -24.85 13.08 25.68
CA HIS A 218 -24.53 11.69 25.32
C HIS A 218 -23.17 11.32 25.91
N THR A 219 -23.19 10.36 26.84
CA THR A 219 -22.01 9.78 27.47
C THR A 219 -22.07 8.26 27.36
N MET A 220 -20.87 7.69 27.16
CA MET A 220 -20.44 6.29 27.30
C MET A 220 -20.79 5.34 26.16
N PHE A 221 -19.83 4.95 25.32
CA PHE A 221 -18.68 4.04 25.55
C PHE A 221 -19.09 2.59 25.88
N GLU A 222 -18.97 1.77 24.85
CA GLU A 222 -18.87 0.32 24.88
C GLU A 222 -17.57 -0.12 25.57
N LYS A 223 -17.64 -1.20 26.34
CA LYS A 223 -16.48 -1.96 26.80
C LYS A 223 -16.59 -3.40 26.28
N GLU A 224 -15.60 -3.74 25.47
CA GLU A 224 -14.78 -4.97 25.48
C GLU A 224 -15.36 -6.23 26.17
N THR A 225 -15.29 -7.39 25.51
CA THR A 225 -14.11 -8.27 25.64
C THR A 225 -14.18 -9.53 24.77
N MET A 226 -12.98 -9.93 24.36
CA MET A 226 -12.60 -11.04 23.48
C MET A 226 -12.90 -12.44 24.04
N ASN A 227 -13.43 -13.24 23.12
CA ASN A 227 -13.07 -14.61 22.76
C ASN A 227 -11.79 -15.21 23.40
N THR A 228 -11.92 -16.37 24.04
CA THR A 228 -10.83 -17.26 24.44
C THR A 228 -10.98 -18.61 23.73
N HIS A 229 -10.05 -18.92 22.83
CA HIS A 229 -9.85 -20.27 22.27
C HIS A 229 -8.35 -20.51 22.08
N GLU A 230 -7.73 -21.19 23.05
CA GLU A 230 -6.41 -21.77 22.92
C GLU A 230 -6.48 -23.30 23.00
N ARG A 231 -6.23 -23.89 21.83
CA ARG A 231 -5.43 -25.10 21.52
C ARG A 231 -5.37 -26.25 22.53
N GLN A 232 -5.97 -27.35 22.08
CA GLN A 232 -5.53 -28.73 22.31
C GLN A 232 -4.04 -28.94 22.00
N THR A 233 -3.36 -29.63 22.91
CA THR A 233 -2.14 -30.41 22.69
C THR A 233 -2.41 -31.85 23.13
N ILE A 234 -2.23 -32.79 22.21
CA ILE A 234 -2.04 -34.24 22.38
C ILE A 234 -0.95 -34.54 21.33
N VAL A 235 0.17 -35.23 21.57
CA VAL A 235 0.34 -36.65 21.90
C VAL A 235 1.80 -36.87 22.32
N ASP A 236 1.99 -37.59 23.44
CA ASP A 236 3.06 -38.59 23.62
C ASP A 236 2.48 -39.97 23.30
#